data_AF-A0A946UL29-F1
#
_entry.id   AF-A0A946UL29-F1
#
_cell.length_a   1.000
_cell.length_b   1.000
_cell.length_c   1.000
_cell.angle_alpha   90.00
_cell.angle_beta   90.00
_cell.angle_gamma   90.00
#
_symmetry.space_group_name_H-M   'P 1'
#
loop_
_entity.id
_entity.type
_entity.pdbx_description
1 polymer ?
#
loop_
_entity_poly.entity_id
_entity_poly.type
_entity_poly.pdbx_seq_one_letter_code
_entity_poly.pdbx_strand_id
1 'polypeptide(L)'
;MAVLVEAISVIVKGTAIEDRFPGGFEAFRDDVPNATLCADGDIARVGFMTPDDVGEYIEYLESAGLQFLVDGEAVDFVVADQQRGFTTACNWAEVGRTSIDGDAQHIITACQAVDTKTEELICPLGWQYEGSLSQTYTFVPTEHVERSAELLRDEDGLEVYRSALTGNEMYVGRTSTKHGK
;
A
#
# COMPACT_ATOMS: atom_id res chain seq x y z
N MET A 1 -10.07 11.92 6.19
CA MET A 1 -8.77 12.50 5.83
C MET A 1 -8.32 11.78 4.56
N ALA A 2 -7.06 11.91 4.12
CA ALA A 2 -6.53 11.04 3.08
C ALA A 2 -5.37 10.21 3.63
N VAL A 3 -5.20 8.99 3.14
CA VAL A 3 -4.07 8.13 3.46
C VAL A 3 -3.07 8.10 2.30
N LEU A 4 -1.78 8.05 2.62
CA LEU A 4 -0.72 7.92 1.62
C LEU A 4 -0.87 6.64 0.79
N VAL A 5 -0.73 6.75 -0.54
CA VAL A 5 -0.56 5.62 -1.45
C VAL A 5 0.86 5.66 -2.00
N GLU A 6 1.69 4.73 -1.53
CA GLU A 6 3.09 4.60 -1.93
C GLU A 6 3.39 3.16 -2.34
N ALA A 7 4.18 2.96 -3.40
CA ALA A 7 4.37 1.67 -4.07
C ALA A 7 3.02 1.00 -4.41
N ILE A 8 2.75 -0.18 -3.84
CA ILE A 8 1.47 -0.86 -3.92
C ILE A 8 0.80 -0.78 -2.56
N SER A 9 -0.48 -0.40 -2.52
CA SER A 9 -1.23 -0.17 -1.29
C SER A 9 -2.54 -0.95 -1.30
N VAL A 10 -2.81 -1.69 -0.22
CA VAL A 10 -4.13 -2.29 0.04
C VAL A 10 -4.90 -1.33 0.93
N ILE A 11 -5.98 -0.78 0.40
CA ILE A 11 -6.89 0.15 1.09
C ILE A 11 -8.10 -0.65 1.56
N VAL A 12 -8.37 -0.67 2.85
CA VAL A 12 -9.46 -1.42 3.47
C VAL A 12 -10.47 -0.44 4.06
N LYS A 13 -11.75 -0.67 3.81
CA LYS A 13 -12.85 0.13 4.35
C LYS A 13 -12.94 -0.08 5.86
N GLY A 14 -12.90 0.99 6.64
CA GLY A 14 -12.90 0.95 8.10
C GLY A 14 -14.12 0.21 8.67
N THR A 15 -15.31 0.48 8.13
CA THR A 15 -16.53 -0.23 8.56
C THR A 15 -16.49 -1.73 8.26
N ALA A 16 -15.84 -2.15 7.16
CA ALA A 16 -15.69 -3.57 6.86
C ALA A 16 -14.75 -4.26 7.86
N ILE A 17 -13.69 -3.57 8.29
CA ILE A 17 -12.81 -4.07 9.36
C ILE A 17 -13.63 -4.30 10.63
N GLU A 18 -14.38 -3.30 11.09
CA GLU A 18 -15.14 -3.39 12.34
C GLU A 18 -16.24 -4.45 12.29
N ASP A 19 -16.94 -4.58 11.16
CA ASP A 19 -18.09 -5.46 11.03
C ASP A 19 -17.70 -6.93 10.76
N ARG A 20 -16.55 -7.17 10.11
CA ARG A 20 -16.23 -8.48 9.52
C ARG A 20 -14.90 -9.06 9.97
N PHE A 21 -13.91 -8.23 10.27
CA PHE A 21 -12.60 -8.72 10.70
C PHE A 21 -12.69 -9.23 12.15
N PRO A 22 -12.30 -10.48 12.46
CA PRO A 22 -12.34 -11.02 13.81
C PRO A 22 -11.57 -10.15 14.80
N GLY A 23 -12.26 -9.61 15.80
CA GLY A 23 -11.66 -8.71 16.79
C GLY A 23 -11.59 -7.23 16.37
N GLY A 24 -12.19 -6.88 15.22
CA GLY A 24 -12.34 -5.50 14.76
C GLY A 24 -11.01 -4.81 14.45
N PHE A 25 -10.99 -3.49 14.54
CA PHE A 25 -9.83 -2.69 14.14
C PHE A 25 -8.56 -2.95 14.97
N GLU A 26 -8.71 -3.22 16.28
CA GLU A 26 -7.55 -3.51 17.15
C GLU A 26 -6.82 -4.78 16.69
N ALA A 27 -7.57 -5.86 16.43
CA ALA A 27 -6.98 -7.10 15.93
C ALA A 27 -6.37 -6.92 14.53
N PHE A 28 -7.07 -6.21 13.64
CA PHE A 28 -6.54 -5.88 12.31
C PHE A 28 -5.20 -5.15 12.39
N ARG A 29 -5.09 -4.14 13.27
CA ARG A 29 -3.86 -3.38 13.48
C ARG A 29 -2.71 -4.27 13.99
N ASP A 30 -2.98 -5.19 14.89
CA ASP A 30 -1.95 -6.04 15.47
C ASP A 30 -1.48 -7.13 14.46
N ASP A 31 -2.36 -7.50 13.53
CA ASP A 31 -2.12 -8.51 12.50
C ASP A 31 -1.48 -7.98 11.22
N VAL A 32 -1.33 -6.66 11.02
CA VAL A 32 -0.68 -6.17 9.80
C VAL A 32 0.75 -6.74 9.65
N PRO A 33 1.17 -7.07 8.42
CA PRO A 33 2.39 -7.85 8.20
C PRO A 33 3.67 -7.01 8.23
N ASN A 34 3.56 -5.68 8.34
CA ASN A 34 4.68 -4.74 8.36
C ASN A 34 4.27 -3.43 9.06
N ALA A 35 5.23 -2.53 9.27
CA ALA A 35 5.01 -1.26 9.96
C ALA A 35 4.53 -0.11 9.04
N THR A 36 3.73 -0.41 8.02
CA THR A 36 3.27 0.61 7.03
C THR A 36 1.81 1.03 7.20
N LEU A 37 1.13 0.52 8.23
CA LEU A 37 -0.27 0.85 8.49
C LEU A 37 -0.44 2.35 8.77
N CYS A 38 -1.38 2.98 8.06
CA CYS A 38 -1.98 4.25 8.44
C CYS A 38 -3.50 4.20 8.21
N ALA A 39 -4.27 4.95 8.99
CA ALA A 39 -5.72 4.95 8.93
C ALA A 39 -6.31 6.28 9.40
N ASP A 40 -7.44 6.68 8.82
CA ASP A 40 -8.15 7.93 9.16
C ASP A 40 -9.51 7.72 9.84
N GLY A 41 -9.85 6.45 10.12
CA GLY A 41 -11.13 6.03 10.67
C GLY A 41 -12.13 5.59 9.60
N ASP A 42 -12.10 6.17 8.40
CA ASP A 42 -12.95 5.77 7.27
C ASP A 42 -12.29 4.65 6.47
N ILE A 43 -10.97 4.73 6.30
CA ILE A 43 -10.15 3.75 5.59
C ILE A 43 -8.84 3.47 6.34
N ALA A 44 -8.33 2.26 6.15
CA ALA A 44 -7.00 1.83 6.56
C ALA A 44 -6.17 1.48 5.34
N ARG A 45 -4.87 1.72 5.38
CA ARG A 45 -3.93 1.42 4.28
C ARG A 45 -2.75 0.63 4.80
N VAL A 46 -2.40 -0.44 4.09
CA VAL A 46 -1.15 -1.20 4.28
C VAL A 46 -0.38 -1.19 2.96
N GLY A 47 0.93 -0.93 3.04
CA GLY A 47 1.85 -0.79 1.92
C GLY A 47 2.73 -2.01 1.67
N PHE A 48 3.05 -2.23 0.40
CA PHE A 48 3.80 -3.37 -0.11
C PHE A 48 4.72 -2.95 -1.25
N MET A 49 5.85 -3.64 -1.36
CA MET A 49 6.82 -3.40 -2.44
C MET A 49 6.60 -4.30 -3.65
N THR A 50 5.93 -5.45 -3.47
CA THR A 50 5.79 -6.47 -4.52
C THR A 50 4.33 -6.89 -4.71
N PRO A 51 3.91 -7.26 -5.93
CA PRO A 51 2.58 -7.84 -6.17
C PRO A 51 2.35 -9.17 -5.46
N ASP A 52 3.40 -9.99 -5.27
CA ASP A 52 3.29 -11.28 -4.60
C ASP A 52 2.88 -11.12 -3.13
N ASP A 53 3.52 -10.20 -2.41
CA ASP A 53 3.17 -9.89 -1.02
C ASP A 53 1.74 -9.34 -0.90
N VAL A 54 1.27 -8.61 -1.91
CA VAL A 54 -0.11 -8.13 -2.00
C VAL A 54 -1.07 -9.29 -2.20
N GLY A 55 -0.74 -10.24 -3.09
CA GLY A 55 -1.53 -11.45 -3.30
C GLY A 55 -1.70 -12.26 -2.02
N GLU A 56 -0.61 -12.52 -1.30
CA GLU A 56 -0.65 -13.21 -0.01
C GLU A 56 -1.52 -12.47 1.03
N TYR A 57 -1.43 -11.13 1.06
CA TYR A 57 -2.25 -10.33 1.97
C TYR A 57 -3.74 -10.34 1.59
N ILE A 58 -4.08 -10.34 0.30
CA ILE A 58 -5.47 -10.47 -0.16
C ILE A 58 -6.05 -11.81 0.29
N GLU A 59 -5.33 -12.91 0.05
CA GLU A 59 -5.76 -14.25 0.50
C GLU A 59 -5.98 -14.29 2.01
N TYR A 60 -5.12 -13.63 2.77
CA TYR A 60 -5.27 -13.48 4.21
C TYR A 60 -6.55 -12.72 4.59
N LEU A 61 -6.76 -11.52 4.04
CA LEU A 61 -7.95 -10.71 4.35
C LEU A 61 -9.25 -11.45 4.01
N GLU A 62 -9.27 -12.21 2.90
CA GLU A 62 -10.41 -13.04 2.53
C GLU A 62 -10.62 -14.19 3.51
N SER A 63 -9.55 -14.84 3.95
CA SER A 63 -9.63 -15.89 4.99
C SER A 63 -10.12 -15.35 6.34
N ALA A 64 -9.88 -14.06 6.61
CA ALA A 64 -10.35 -13.33 7.78
C ALA A 64 -11.78 -12.78 7.61
N GLY A 65 -12.46 -13.04 6.50
CA GLY A 65 -13.88 -12.71 6.31
C GLY A 65 -14.17 -11.38 5.60
N LEU A 66 -13.13 -10.66 5.14
CA LEU A 66 -13.31 -9.54 4.22
C LEU A 66 -13.51 -10.04 2.79
N GLN A 67 -14.08 -9.21 1.92
CA GLN A 67 -14.32 -9.55 0.52
C GLN A 67 -13.57 -8.60 -0.40
N PHE A 68 -12.81 -9.15 -1.36
CA PHE A 68 -12.17 -8.31 -2.36
C PHE A 68 -13.18 -7.82 -3.40
N LEU A 69 -13.64 -8.72 -4.28
CA LEU A 69 -14.46 -8.38 -5.45
C LEU A 69 -15.84 -9.02 -5.41
N VAL A 70 -16.87 -8.23 -5.69
CA VAL A 70 -18.23 -8.67 -6.00
C VAL A 70 -18.63 -8.06 -7.32
N ASP A 71 -19.01 -8.89 -8.30
CA ASP A 71 -19.38 -8.47 -9.66
C ASP A 71 -18.33 -7.58 -10.36
N GLY A 72 -17.04 -7.77 -10.02
CA GLY A 72 -15.91 -7.02 -10.59
C GLY A 72 -15.62 -5.68 -9.92
N GLU A 73 -16.36 -5.32 -8.86
CA GLU A 73 -16.13 -4.11 -8.06
C GLU A 73 -15.56 -4.46 -6.68
N ALA A 74 -14.63 -3.63 -6.21
CA ALA A 74 -14.03 -3.71 -4.88
C ALA A 74 -15.06 -3.37 -3.80
N VAL A 75 -15.27 -4.27 -2.83
CA VAL A 75 -16.31 -4.12 -1.79
C VAL A 75 -15.74 -3.76 -0.41
N ASP A 76 -14.90 -4.60 0.18
CA ASP A 76 -14.34 -4.34 1.53
C ASP A 76 -12.92 -3.74 1.46
N PHE A 77 -12.18 -4.02 0.39
CA PHE A 77 -10.86 -3.42 0.15
C PHE A 77 -10.53 -3.31 -1.35
N VAL A 78 -9.59 -2.42 -1.69
CA VAL A 78 -9.10 -2.18 -3.05
C VAL A 78 -7.57 -2.08 -3.06
N VAL A 79 -6.94 -2.53 -4.15
CA VAL A 79 -5.49 -2.35 -4.37
C VAL A 79 -5.25 -1.11 -5.23
N ALA A 80 -4.40 -0.21 -4.74
CA ALA A 80 -3.95 0.99 -5.43
C ALA A 80 -2.44 0.89 -5.75
N ASP A 81 -2.10 1.16 -7.00
CA ASP A 81 -0.73 1.41 -7.44
C ASP A 81 -0.47 2.92 -7.42
N GLN A 82 0.65 3.34 -6.83
CA GLN A 82 1.00 4.76 -6.69
C GLN A 82 0.96 5.52 -8.03
N GLN A 83 1.32 4.88 -9.15
CA GLN A 83 1.37 5.54 -10.46
C GLN A 83 0.05 5.49 -11.21
N ARG A 84 -0.65 4.34 -11.13
CA ARG A 84 -1.82 4.00 -11.96
C ARG A 84 -3.15 4.23 -11.24
N GLY A 85 -3.15 4.37 -9.91
CA GLY A 85 -4.37 4.44 -9.10
C GLY A 85 -4.93 3.05 -8.82
N PHE A 86 -6.26 2.93 -8.71
CA PHE A 86 -6.89 1.65 -8.40
C PHE A 86 -6.70 0.64 -9.53
N THR A 87 -6.44 -0.60 -9.14
CA THR A 87 -6.29 -1.75 -10.05
C THR A 87 -7.65 -2.35 -10.46
N THR A 88 -8.70 -2.04 -9.71
CA THR A 88 -10.08 -2.50 -9.93
C THR A 88 -11.07 -1.35 -9.68
N ALA A 89 -12.31 -1.51 -10.16
CA ALA A 89 -13.35 -0.51 -9.93
C ALA A 89 -13.66 -0.41 -8.42
N CYS A 90 -13.72 0.81 -7.90
CA CYS A 90 -14.04 1.11 -6.51
C CYS A 90 -14.96 2.33 -6.47
N ASN A 91 -16.07 2.21 -5.76
CA ASN A 91 -17.11 3.25 -5.67
C ASN A 91 -17.17 3.95 -4.31
N TRP A 92 -16.40 3.48 -3.32
CA TRP A 92 -16.42 3.98 -1.96
C TRP A 92 -15.16 4.74 -1.56
N ALA A 93 -14.12 4.70 -2.39
CA ALA A 93 -12.90 5.49 -2.22
C ALA A 93 -12.47 6.11 -3.55
N GLU A 94 -11.66 7.16 -3.45
CA GLU A 94 -11.03 7.86 -4.56
C GLU A 94 -9.52 7.92 -4.33
N VAL A 95 -8.75 7.78 -5.41
CA VAL A 95 -7.30 7.90 -5.41
C VAL A 95 -6.86 8.98 -6.40
N GLY A 96 -5.95 9.84 -5.97
CA GLY A 96 -5.51 10.97 -6.77
C GLY A 96 -4.14 11.49 -6.36
N ARG A 97 -3.59 12.39 -7.18
CA ARG A 97 -2.36 13.11 -6.86
C ARG A 97 -2.67 14.39 -6.10
N THR A 98 -1.88 14.68 -5.08
CA THR A 98 -1.98 15.92 -4.30
C THR A 98 -0.59 16.39 -3.85
N SER A 99 -0.49 17.65 -3.43
CA SER A 99 0.72 18.24 -2.84
C SER A 99 0.70 18.13 -1.32
N ILE A 100 1.83 17.78 -0.70
CA ILE A 100 2.00 17.89 0.75
C ILE A 100 2.08 19.36 1.13
N ASP A 101 1.28 19.79 2.12
CA ASP A 101 1.27 21.16 2.66
C ASP A 101 1.15 22.28 1.59
N GLY A 102 0.54 21.96 0.44
CA GLY A 102 0.42 22.89 -0.68
C GLY A 102 1.71 23.12 -1.48
N ASP A 103 2.78 22.38 -1.21
CA ASP A 103 4.02 22.46 -1.98
C ASP A 103 3.91 21.68 -3.30
N ALA A 104 3.80 22.42 -4.39
CA ALA A 104 3.68 21.87 -5.75
C ALA A 104 4.90 21.03 -6.19
N GLN A 105 6.02 21.05 -5.45
CA GLN A 105 7.17 20.18 -5.70
C GLN A 105 7.09 18.84 -4.95
N HIS A 106 6.22 18.74 -3.95
CA HIS A 106 6.03 17.54 -3.13
C HIS A 106 4.73 16.84 -3.48
N ILE A 107 4.69 16.26 -4.68
CA ILE A 107 3.53 15.54 -5.19
C ILE A 107 3.55 14.10 -4.71
N ILE A 108 2.44 13.68 -4.12
CA ILE A 108 2.19 12.30 -3.68
C ILE A 108 0.94 11.75 -4.33
N THR A 109 0.73 10.44 -4.21
CA THR A 109 -0.57 9.82 -4.44
C THR A 109 -1.23 9.58 -3.08
N ALA A 110 -2.51 9.92 -2.97
CA ALA A 110 -3.29 9.73 -1.75
C ALA A 110 -4.66 9.14 -2.07
N CYS A 111 -5.25 8.45 -1.10
CA CYS A 111 -6.57 7.85 -1.17
C CYS A 111 -7.45 8.40 -0.06
N GLN A 112 -8.73 8.62 -0.32
CA GLN A 112 -9.74 9.02 0.67
C GLN A 112 -11.07 8.33 0.39
N ALA A 113 -11.94 8.23 1.39
CA ALA A 113 -13.34 7.84 1.16
C ALA A 113 -14.08 8.94 0.36
N VAL A 114 -15.01 8.55 -0.52
CA VAL A 114 -15.73 9.48 -1.44
C VAL A 114 -16.47 10.61 -0.74
N ASP A 115 -17.00 10.36 0.47
CA ASP A 115 -17.79 11.34 1.21
C ASP A 115 -16.94 12.23 2.14
N THR A 116 -15.61 12.10 2.11
CA THR A 116 -14.70 12.80 3.01
C THR A 116 -14.08 14.02 2.33
N LYS A 117 -14.07 15.17 3.03
CA LYS A 117 -13.58 16.47 2.53
C LYS A 117 -12.56 17.09 3.48
N THR A 118 -11.42 16.43 3.67
CA THR A 118 -10.37 16.93 4.55
C THR A 118 -9.05 16.92 3.81
N GLU A 119 -8.30 18.03 3.90
CA GLU A 119 -6.98 18.20 3.28
C GLU A 119 -5.84 17.57 4.10
N GLU A 120 -6.16 16.99 5.25
CA GLU A 120 -5.18 16.32 6.11
C GLU A 120 -4.76 14.97 5.51
N LEU A 121 -3.45 14.73 5.50
CA LEU A 121 -2.82 13.51 5.01
C LEU A 121 -2.30 12.70 6.20
N ILE A 122 -2.61 11.40 6.22
CA ILE A 122 -2.08 10.44 7.18
C ILE A 122 -1.06 9.54 6.50
N CYS A 123 0.15 9.54 7.04
CA CYS A 123 1.26 8.71 6.58
C CYS A 123 1.59 7.63 7.61
N PRO A 124 2.28 6.55 7.21
CA PRO A 124 2.85 5.60 8.16
C PRO A 124 3.73 6.28 9.21
N LEU A 125 3.82 5.68 10.40
CA LEU A 125 4.64 6.23 11.48
C LEU A 125 6.10 6.37 11.05
N GLY A 126 6.66 7.58 11.18
CA GLY A 126 8.06 7.87 10.82
C GLY A 126 8.31 8.06 9.33
N TRP A 127 7.26 8.07 8.50
CA TRP A 127 7.39 8.40 7.08
C TRP A 127 7.78 9.89 6.90
N GLN A 128 8.63 10.14 5.90
CA GLN A 128 9.03 11.48 5.47
C GLN A 128 9.13 11.49 3.94
N TYR A 129 8.94 12.65 3.32
CA TYR A 129 8.97 12.75 1.87
C TYR A 129 10.37 12.51 1.29
N GLU A 130 11.41 13.07 1.91
CA GLU A 130 12.79 12.94 1.46
C GLU A 130 13.28 11.48 1.53
N GLY A 131 13.71 10.95 0.39
CA GLY A 131 14.14 9.57 0.22
C GLY A 131 13.00 8.57 0.06
N SER A 132 11.73 8.99 0.16
CA SER A 132 10.57 8.13 -0.04
C SER A 132 10.43 7.68 -1.50
N LEU A 133 9.60 6.67 -1.75
CA LEU A 133 9.24 6.29 -3.12
C LEU A 133 8.37 7.36 -3.78
N SER A 134 7.63 8.14 -3.00
CA SER A 134 6.94 9.32 -3.50
C SER A 134 7.89 10.35 -4.14
N GLN A 135 9.10 10.52 -3.58
CA GLN A 135 10.13 11.38 -4.17
C GLN A 135 10.97 10.67 -5.24
N THR A 136 11.41 9.45 -4.96
CA THR A 136 12.49 8.79 -5.71
C THR A 136 12.00 7.90 -6.85
N TYR A 137 10.75 7.45 -6.82
CA TYR A 137 10.19 6.51 -7.79
C TYR A 137 9.71 7.25 -9.04
N THR A 138 10.65 7.94 -9.70
CA THR A 138 10.46 8.46 -11.05
C THR A 138 10.40 7.27 -12.02
N PHE A 139 9.17 6.78 -12.26
CA PHE A 139 8.76 5.90 -13.35
C PHE A 139 9.80 4.85 -13.81
N VAL A 140 9.89 3.73 -13.08
CA VAL A 140 10.41 2.48 -13.64
C VAL A 140 9.22 1.55 -13.87
N PRO A 141 8.85 1.23 -15.12
CA PRO A 141 7.80 0.26 -15.39
C PRO A 141 8.13 -1.06 -14.69
N THR A 142 7.20 -1.60 -13.91
CA THR A 142 7.32 -2.86 -13.16
C THR A 142 7.81 -4.01 -14.05
N GLU A 143 7.44 -3.96 -15.33
CA GLU A 143 7.79 -4.89 -16.41
C GLU A 143 9.30 -4.95 -16.74
N HIS A 144 10.11 -4.01 -16.21
CA HIS A 144 11.56 -3.93 -16.44
C HIS A 144 12.40 -4.15 -15.18
N VAL A 145 11.83 -4.08 -13.97
CA VAL A 145 12.60 -4.33 -12.74
C VAL A 145 12.96 -5.82 -12.65
N GLU A 146 12.03 -6.70 -13.00
CA GLU A 146 12.23 -8.17 -12.93
C GLU A 146 13.22 -8.74 -13.95
N ARG A 147 13.56 -8.02 -15.02
CA ARG A 147 14.40 -8.55 -16.11
C ARG A 147 15.87 -8.15 -16.05
N SER A 148 16.25 -7.31 -15.10
CA SER A 148 17.61 -6.76 -15.03
C SER A 148 18.02 -6.41 -13.61
N ALA A 149 17.75 -7.30 -12.64
CA ALA A 149 18.17 -7.13 -11.26
C ALA A 149 18.73 -8.46 -10.72
N GLU A 150 19.91 -8.41 -10.09
CA GLU A 150 20.55 -9.57 -9.46
C GLU A 150 20.33 -9.49 -7.95
N LEU A 151 19.70 -10.50 -7.35
CA LEU A 151 19.59 -10.59 -5.90
C LEU A 151 21.00 -10.72 -5.32
N LEU A 152 21.40 -9.77 -4.48
CA LEU A 152 22.70 -9.75 -3.83
C LEU A 152 22.67 -10.45 -2.47
N ARG A 153 21.67 -10.12 -1.65
CA ARG A 153 21.55 -10.60 -0.26
C ARG A 153 20.17 -10.36 0.32
N ASP A 154 19.88 -11.13 1.37
CA ASP A 154 18.76 -10.95 2.30
C ASP A 154 19.31 -10.44 3.64
N GLU A 155 18.79 -9.33 4.14
CA GLU A 155 19.23 -8.72 5.41
C GLU A 155 18.03 -8.05 6.11
N ASP A 156 17.73 -8.47 7.34
CA ASP A 156 16.69 -7.88 8.21
C ASP A 156 15.30 -7.70 7.57
N GLY A 157 14.86 -8.66 6.73
CA GLY A 157 13.57 -8.60 6.03
C GLY A 157 13.57 -7.74 4.75
N LEU A 158 14.75 -7.28 4.33
CA LEU A 158 14.99 -6.61 3.06
C LEU A 158 15.73 -7.55 2.11
N GLU A 159 15.20 -7.68 0.90
CA GLU A 159 15.92 -8.22 -0.24
C GLU A 159 16.69 -7.08 -0.93
N VAL A 160 18.00 -7.24 -1.09
CA VAL A 160 18.85 -6.25 -1.76
C VAL A 160 19.22 -6.74 -3.14
N TYR A 161 18.84 -5.98 -4.16
CA TYR A 161 19.10 -6.27 -5.56
C TYR A 161 20.10 -5.30 -6.15
N ARG A 162 20.94 -5.74 -7.08
CA ARG A 162 21.72 -4.84 -7.95
C ARG A 162 20.95 -4.59 -9.22
N SER A 163 20.61 -3.34 -9.51
CA SER A 163 20.09 -2.97 -10.83
C SER A 163 21.17 -3.18 -11.88
N ALA A 164 20.93 -4.01 -12.89
CA ALA A 164 21.83 -4.14 -14.04
C ALA A 164 21.77 -2.94 -14.98
N LEU A 165 20.80 -2.03 -14.80
CA LEU A 165 20.68 -0.78 -15.56
C LEU A 165 21.56 0.34 -14.98
N THR A 166 21.60 0.46 -13.65
CA THR A 166 22.30 1.58 -12.98
C THR A 166 23.53 1.13 -12.20
N GLY A 167 23.67 -0.16 -11.91
CA GLY A 167 24.70 -0.71 -11.03
C GLY A 167 24.45 -0.48 -9.53
N ASN A 168 23.41 0.28 -9.17
CA ASN A 168 23.07 0.64 -7.80
C ASN A 168 22.31 -0.47 -7.08
N GLU A 169 22.38 -0.45 -5.75
CA GLU A 169 21.56 -1.32 -4.90
C GLU A 169 20.12 -0.79 -4.83
N MET A 170 19.16 -1.71 -4.91
CA MET A 170 17.73 -1.52 -4.71
C MET A 170 17.32 -2.37 -3.51
N TYR A 171 16.46 -1.83 -2.65
CA TYR A 171 16.02 -2.49 -1.42
C TYR A 171 14.53 -2.77 -1.52
N VAL A 172 14.15 -4.02 -1.34
CA VAL A 172 12.76 -4.49 -1.42
C VAL A 172 12.39 -5.05 -0.05
N GLY A 173 11.49 -4.38 0.66
CA GLY A 173 10.94 -4.90 1.91
C GLY A 173 9.96 -6.02 1.64
N ARG A 174 10.22 -7.20 2.22
CA ARG A 174 9.32 -8.35 2.17
C ARG A 174 8.46 -8.36 3.42
N THR A 175 7.23 -8.82 3.28
CA THR A 175 6.36 -9.01 4.44
C THR A 175 6.70 -10.30 5.17
N SER A 176 6.77 -10.27 6.49
CA SER A 176 6.87 -11.50 7.27
C SER A 176 5.56 -12.28 7.11
N THR A 177 5.65 -13.56 6.74
CA THR A 177 4.52 -14.49 6.81
C THR A 177 4.17 -14.73 8.28
N LYS A 178 3.41 -13.83 8.90
CA LYS A 178 2.74 -14.09 10.18
C LYS A 178 1.67 -15.18 10.03
N HIS A 179 1.23 -15.44 8.79
CA HIS A 179 0.05 -16.22 8.44
C HIS A 179 0.36 -17.52 7.67
N GLY A 180 1.60 -18.00 7.72
CA GLY A 180 1.98 -19.30 7.14
C GLY A 180 1.44 -20.48 7.94
N LYS A 181 0.81 -21.43 7.24
CA LYS A 181 0.12 -22.66 7.72
C LYS A 181 0.64 -23.32 9.00
#